data_AF-A0A3B0FCN5-F1
#
_entry.id   AF-A0A3B0FCN5-F1
#
_cell.length_a   1.000
_cell.length_b   1.000
_cell.length_c   1.000
_cell.angle_alpha   90.00
_cell.angle_beta   90.00
_cell.angle_gamma   90.00
#
_symmetry.space_group_name_H-M   'P 1'
#
loop_
_entity.id
_entity.type
_entity.pdbx_description
1 polymer ?
#
loop_
_entity_poly.entity_id
_entity_poly.type
_entity_poly.pdbx_seq_one_letter_code
_entity_poly.pdbx_strand_id
1 'polypeptide(L)'
;MTAPTVEAAIHELMDLAWNVVYDLLNERDLLGDGLFVEEYTGIHSWVEGLTRYTVVHSGEVAVLFVDTRPVDAIAFQHDLLGADDPKSYFSLRG
;
A
#
# COMPACT_ATOMS: atom_id res chain seq x y z
N MET A 1 -13.75 11.11 19.92
CA MET A 1 -12.70 10.99 18.89
C MET A 1 -13.40 10.53 17.63
N THR A 2 -13.40 11.35 16.58
CA THR A 2 -13.89 10.95 15.26
C THR A 2 -12.84 10.02 14.67
N ALA A 3 -13.24 8.86 14.12
CA ALA A 3 -12.30 8.02 13.40
C ALA A 3 -11.75 8.81 12.20
N PRO A 4 -10.44 8.71 11.89
CA PRO A 4 -9.88 9.35 10.70
C PRO A 4 -10.60 8.85 9.45
N THR A 5 -10.77 9.74 8.46
CA THR A 5 -11.26 9.34 7.14
C THR A 5 -10.23 8.45 6.44
N VAL A 6 -10.67 7.64 5.47
CA VAL A 6 -9.76 6.79 4.67
C VAL A 6 -8.65 7.62 4.03
N GLU A 7 -9.01 8.76 3.43
CA GLU A 7 -8.07 9.72 2.85
C GLU A 7 -7.03 10.22 3.85
N ALA A 8 -7.45 10.60 5.07
CA ALA A 8 -6.53 11.05 6.11
C ALA A 8 -5.56 9.95 6.55
N ALA A 9 -6.02 8.69 6.63
CA ALA A 9 -5.18 7.55 6.98
C ALA A 9 -4.18 7.21 5.86
N ILE A 10 -4.57 7.34 4.59
CA ILE A 10 -3.68 7.17 3.43
C ILE A 10 -2.59 8.25 3.47
N HIS A 11 -2.98 9.53 3.63
CA HIS A 11 -2.04 10.63 3.72
C HIS A 11 -1.04 10.41 4.87
N GLU A 12 -1.51 10.09 6.07
CA GLU A 12 -0.62 9.87 7.21
C GLU A 12 0.37 8.71 6.99
N LEU A 13 -0.10 7.58 6.46
CA LEU A 13 0.75 6.41 6.22
C LEU A 13 1.76 6.64 5.09
N MET A 14 1.34 7.32 4.01
CA MET A 14 2.21 7.66 2.89
C MET A 14 3.23 8.73 3.27
N ASP A 15 2.85 9.77 4.03
CA ASP A 15 3.77 10.79 4.53
C ASP A 15 4.86 10.18 5.42
N LEU A 16 4.50 9.21 6.26
CA LEU A 16 5.45 8.54 7.15
C LEU A 16 6.53 7.76 6.38
N ALA A 17 6.19 7.21 5.23
CA ALA A 17 7.03 6.26 4.49
C ALA A 17 7.40 6.72 3.07
N TRP A 18 7.12 7.97 2.71
CA TRP A 18 7.13 8.47 1.33
C TRP A 18 8.40 8.10 0.56
N ASN A 19 9.57 8.41 1.12
CA ASN A 19 10.84 8.15 0.43
C ASN A 19 11.05 6.65 0.16
N VAL A 20 10.65 5.79 1.09
CA VAL A 20 10.80 4.33 0.94
C VAL A 20 9.79 3.77 -0.06
N VAL A 21 8.57 4.30 -0.08
CA VAL A 21 7.56 3.93 -1.09
C VAL A 21 8.01 4.36 -2.48
N TYR A 22 8.56 5.57 -2.60
CA TYR A 22 9.10 6.08 -3.86
C TYR A 22 10.25 5.19 -4.37
N ASP A 23 11.24 4.89 -3.51
CA ASP A 23 12.35 4.03 -3.86
C ASP A 23 11.87 2.63 -4.28
N LEU A 24 10.91 2.06 -3.54
CA LEU A 24 10.30 0.77 -3.83
C LEU A 24 9.58 0.75 -5.19
N LEU A 25 8.78 1.78 -5.48
CA LEU A 25 8.10 1.89 -6.78
C LEU A 25 9.11 2.08 -7.92
N ASN A 26 10.19 2.82 -7.69
CA ASN A 26 11.28 2.97 -8.65
C ASN A 26 11.99 1.63 -8.91
N GLU A 27 12.30 0.87 -7.87
CA GLU A 27 12.92 -0.47 -7.97
C GLU A 27 12.03 -1.47 -8.71
N ARG A 28 10.72 -1.30 -8.61
CA ARG A 28 9.72 -2.15 -9.28
C ARG A 28 9.34 -1.67 -10.68
N ASP A 29 9.89 -0.55 -11.15
CA ASP A 29 9.54 0.10 -12.43
C ASP A 29 8.04 0.48 -12.50
N LEU A 30 7.49 0.97 -11.38
CA LEU A 30 6.08 1.28 -11.18
C LEU A 30 5.79 2.78 -11.00
N LEU A 31 6.80 3.65 -11.12
CA LEU A 31 6.61 5.09 -10.97
C LEU A 31 5.87 5.76 -12.13
N GLY A 32 5.78 5.10 -13.30
CA GLY A 32 5.13 5.70 -14.48
C GLY A 32 5.65 7.11 -14.79
N ASP A 33 4.74 8.08 -14.88
CA ASP A 33 5.04 9.50 -15.09
C ASP A 33 5.27 10.31 -13.79
N GLY A 34 5.20 9.65 -12.63
CA GLY A 34 5.34 10.24 -11.30
C GLY A 34 4.41 9.59 -10.27
N LEU A 35 4.62 9.91 -8.99
CA LEU A 35 3.79 9.43 -7.89
C LEU A 35 3.14 10.62 -7.18
N PHE A 36 1.82 10.60 -7.03
CA PHE A 36 1.08 11.55 -6.20
C PHE A 36 0.29 10.79 -5.12
N VAL A 37 0.40 11.21 -3.87
CA VAL A 37 -0.30 10.55 -2.75
C VAL A 37 -1.82 10.64 -2.96
N GLU A 38 -2.28 11.74 -3.53
CA GLU A 38 -3.68 12.03 -3.82
C GLU A 38 -4.30 11.07 -4.85
N GLU A 39 -3.48 10.34 -5.61
CA GLU A 39 -3.94 9.32 -6.55
C GLU A 39 -4.30 8.00 -5.85
N TYR A 40 -3.89 7.82 -4.59
CA TYR A 40 -4.27 6.65 -3.80
C TYR A 40 -5.70 6.77 -3.32
N THR A 41 -6.52 5.83 -3.75
CA THR A 41 -7.97 5.87 -3.57
C THR A 41 -8.49 4.97 -2.45
N GLY A 42 -7.66 4.05 -1.95
CA GLY A 42 -8.13 3.03 -1.01
C GLY A 42 -7.05 2.45 -0.11
N ILE A 43 -7.53 1.99 1.04
CA ILE A 43 -6.75 1.28 2.04
C ILE A 43 -7.52 0.02 2.47
N HIS A 44 -6.81 -1.11 2.54
CA HIS A 44 -7.35 -2.35 3.07
C HIS A 44 -6.39 -2.89 4.13
N SER A 45 -6.87 -3.04 5.37
CA SER A 45 -6.05 -3.50 6.48
C SER A 45 -6.64 -4.73 7.15
N TRP A 46 -5.78 -5.67 7.51
CA TRP A 46 -6.12 -6.85 8.28
C TRP A 46 -4.98 -7.21 9.24
N VAL A 47 -5.26 -8.14 10.15
CA VAL A 47 -4.30 -8.61 11.16
C VAL A 47 -4.16 -10.11 11.03
N GLU A 48 -2.93 -10.60 11.00
CA GLU A 48 -2.62 -12.03 11.11
C GLU A 48 -1.62 -12.24 12.25
N GLY A 49 -2.04 -12.97 13.28
CA GLY A 49 -1.25 -13.12 14.50
C GLY A 49 -0.99 -11.77 15.18
N LEU A 50 0.27 -11.37 15.26
CA LEU A 50 0.71 -10.09 15.84
C LEU A 50 1.06 -9.03 14.78
N THR A 51 0.94 -9.36 13.50
CA THR A 51 1.38 -8.51 12.40
C THR A 51 0.17 -7.84 11.74
N ARG A 52 0.26 -6.52 11.55
CA ARG A 52 -0.73 -5.76 10.78
C ARG A 52 -0.27 -5.63 9.33
N TYR A 53 -1.13 -6.06 8.43
CA TYR A 53 -0.96 -5.85 7.00
C TYR A 53 -1.88 -4.73 6.54
N THR A 54 -1.37 -3.87 5.68
CA THR A 54 -2.12 -2.77 5.08
C THR A 54 -1.74 -2.66 3.63
N VAL A 55 -2.71 -2.77 2.73
CA VAL A 55 -2.55 -2.42 1.33
C VAL A 55 -3.07 -1.01 1.13
N VAL A 56 -2.24 -0.15 0.53
CA VAL A 56 -2.63 1.17 0.04
C VAL A 56 -2.56 1.12 -1.48
N HIS A 57 -3.64 1.49 -2.18
CA HIS A 57 -3.69 1.35 -3.64
C HIS A 57 -4.30 2.57 -4.35
N SER A 58 -3.79 2.84 -5.55
CA SER A 58 -4.35 3.75 -6.53
C SER A 58 -5.09 2.96 -7.61
N GLY A 59 -5.40 3.61 -8.74
CA GLY A 59 -5.86 2.91 -9.95
C GLY A 59 -4.75 2.14 -10.68
N GLU A 60 -3.48 2.42 -10.38
CA GLU A 60 -2.33 1.92 -11.15
C GLU A 60 -1.40 1.04 -10.33
N VAL A 61 -1.24 1.30 -9.04
CA VAL A 61 -0.31 0.58 -8.16
C VAL A 61 -0.95 0.21 -6.84
N ALA A 62 -0.44 -0.87 -6.23
CA ALA A 62 -0.73 -1.25 -4.86
C ALA A 62 0.57 -1.43 -4.08
N VAL A 63 0.61 -0.92 -2.86
CA VAL A 63 1.75 -1.00 -1.95
C VAL A 63 1.32 -1.75 -0.70
N LEU A 64 2.05 -2.80 -0.35
CA LEU A 64 1.87 -3.55 0.88
C LEU A 64 2.75 -2.96 1.98
N PHE A 65 2.12 -2.72 3.12
CA PHE A 65 2.75 -2.33 4.36
C PHE A 65 2.60 -3.43 5.40
N VAL A 66 3.69 -3.70 6.11
CA VAL A 66 3.75 -4.60 7.26
C VAL A 66 4.16 -3.77 8.47
N ASP A 67 3.30 -3.69 9.48
CA ASP A 67 3.52 -2.89 10.69
C ASP A 67 3.99 -1.47 10.37
N THR A 68 3.32 -0.81 9.40
CA THR A 68 3.61 0.54 8.86
C THR A 68 4.84 0.68 7.95
N ARG A 69 5.59 -0.38 7.70
CA ARG A 69 6.72 -0.36 6.77
C ARG A 69 6.29 -0.84 5.38
N PRO A 70 6.54 -0.08 4.30
CA PRO A 70 6.31 -0.60 2.96
C PRO A 70 7.30 -1.74 2.70
N VAL A 71 6.79 -2.88 2.24
CA VAL A 71 7.59 -4.09 2.01
C VAL A 71 7.59 -4.51 0.56
N ASP A 72 6.52 -4.23 -0.19
CA ASP A 72 6.48 -4.51 -1.61
C ASP A 72 5.42 -3.68 -2.34
N ALA A 73 5.59 -3.53 -3.65
CA ALA A 73 4.64 -2.84 -4.52
C ALA A 73 4.45 -3.61 -5.83
N ILE A 74 3.23 -3.56 -6.36
CA ILE A 74 2.83 -4.20 -7.61
C ILE A 74 1.96 -3.24 -8.44
N ALA A 75 1.84 -3.51 -9.73
CA ALA A 75 0.76 -2.93 -10.53
C ALA A 75 -0.59 -3.35 -9.93
N PHE A 76 -1.53 -2.42 -9.84
CA PHE A 76 -2.84 -2.65 -9.24
C PHE A 76 -3.62 -3.70 -10.03
N GLN A 77 -4.16 -4.68 -9.31
CA GLN A 77 -5.00 -5.73 -9.86
C GLN A 77 -6.34 -5.69 -9.15
N HIS A 78 -7.44 -5.61 -9.90
CA HIS A 78 -8.78 -5.47 -9.31
C HIS A 78 -9.13 -6.66 -8.39
N ASP A 79 -8.66 -7.86 -8.73
CA ASP A 79 -8.86 -9.09 -7.96
C ASP A 79 -8.25 -9.03 -6.55
N LEU A 80 -7.30 -8.11 -6.31
CA LEU A 80 -6.66 -7.90 -5.00
C LEU A 80 -7.68 -7.53 -3.91
N LEU A 81 -8.70 -6.73 -4.25
CA LEU A 81 -9.66 -6.20 -3.27
C LEU A 81 -10.66 -7.25 -2.76
N GLY A 82 -10.82 -8.35 -3.49
CA GLY A 82 -11.72 -9.44 -3.13
C GLY A 82 -11.00 -10.74 -2.76
N ALA A 83 -9.67 -10.73 -2.72
CA ALA A 83 -8.89 -11.93 -2.45
C ALA A 83 -9.00 -12.37 -0.98
N ASP A 84 -9.11 -13.67 -0.76
CA ASP A 84 -9.05 -14.26 0.59
C ASP A 84 -7.67 -14.08 1.24
N ASP A 85 -6.61 -13.98 0.42
CA ASP A 85 -5.23 -13.76 0.85
C ASP A 85 -4.53 -12.68 0.00
N PRO A 86 -4.77 -11.38 0.27
CA PRO A 86 -4.23 -10.28 -0.55
C PRO A 86 -2.69 -10.17 -0.52
N LYS A 87 -2.02 -10.57 0.57
CA LYS A 87 -0.55 -10.54 0.65
C LYS A 87 0.12 -11.50 -0.33
N SER A 88 -0.58 -12.54 -0.81
CA SER A 88 -0.03 -13.51 -1.76
C SER A 88 0.32 -12.89 -3.13
N TYR A 89 -0.25 -11.74 -3.46
CA TYR A 89 0.09 -10.96 -4.66
C TYR A 89 1.45 -10.28 -4.56
N PHE A 90 1.98 -10.13 -3.34
CA PHE A 90 3.21 -9.42 -3.06
C PHE A 90 4.36 -10.40 -2.79
N SER A 91 5.56 -10.01 -3.19
CA SER A 91 6.80 -10.71 -2.89
C SER A 91 7.32 -10.27 -1.52
N LEU A 92 6.75 -10.82 -0.45
CA LEU A 92 7.28 -10.69 0.90
C LEU A 92 8.66 -11.36 0.97
N ARG A 93 9.72 -10.59 0.75
CA ARG A 93 11.07 -11.05 1.08
C ARG A 93 11.21 -10.98 2.60
N GLY A 94 11.21 -12.15 3.23
CA GLY A 94 11.36 -12.33 4.67
C GLY A 94 12.70 -11.87 5.22
#